data_AF-A0A6J4PIW3-F1
#
_entry.id   AF-A0A6J4PIW3-F1
#
_cell.length_a   1.000
_cell.length_b   1.000
_cell.length_c   1.000
_cell.angle_alpha   90.00
_cell.angle_beta   90.00
_cell.angle_gamma   90.00
#
_symmetry.space_group_name_H-M   'P 1'
#
loop_
_entity.id
_entity.type
_entity.pdbx_description
1 polymer ?
#
loop_
_entity_poly.entity_id
_entity_poly.type
_entity_poly.pdbx_seq_one_letter_code
_entity_poly.pdbx_strand_id
1 'polypeptide(L)'
;MKIESVKAISGANIYSHQPVVMMWLDLENLKGRESREVKEFNVRLLEKLPQLREHHCKAGKPGGFVESLEEGTHFNHVVEHIAAEMLAQAGFAERDKKICNKDEKDDSKAVIETTTVETTRYIMPIAAEFANAILKDESFSFREKITEAKEIAADTELGPSASAIVEAAEKRGIPWTRENDHSLVQLGYGKNLHFVQSALTGETSSIAVDLAGDKDATKKRLEKFSIPVPDGEVVRSEAEAVEALESIGAPVVVKPLDGRQGKGVSLNLSTPEEVVKAFGIAREFSDKVLVEELFEGKNYRLLVVGGKMVAASERLPCHITGDGRHTIAEIIEIENRNPMRGEGHEKPLTKIKITPILLASMLKEGWILEDVPEAGEQVFLCGGMNLSTGGTAKDVTDAVHPTIKNLCERAARVINLDICGVDLVLEDISVPLPKEKGGIIEINAVPGLRMHTFPSEGTPRDVGAAIIEMLYPNSKPARIPIISITGTNGKTTVTRMISHILAGENLNVGMTTSTGIYFNGEQIAKGDTTGPISARTILGDKAVDVAVLETARGGIVR
;
A
#
# COMPACT_ATOMS: atom_id res chain seq x y z
N MET A 1 -23.57 25.30 14.72
CA MET A 1 -23.53 23.83 14.95
C MET A 1 -22.31 23.51 15.77
N LYS A 2 -22.48 22.73 16.83
CA LYS A 2 -21.41 22.30 17.72
C LYS A 2 -21.22 20.78 17.58
N ILE A 3 -19.97 20.35 17.45
CA ILE A 3 -19.61 18.94 17.38
C ILE A 3 -19.58 18.39 18.81
N GLU A 4 -20.41 17.40 19.11
CA GLU A 4 -20.43 16.78 20.44
C GLU A 4 -19.42 15.64 20.55
N SER A 5 -19.36 14.78 19.53
CA SER A 5 -18.39 13.69 19.47
C SER A 5 -18.27 13.11 18.07
N VAL A 6 -17.13 12.47 17.78
CA VAL A 6 -16.92 11.67 16.58
C VAL A 6 -16.49 10.27 17.02
N LYS A 7 -17.09 9.24 16.44
CA LYS A 7 -16.73 7.84 16.72
C LYS A 7 -16.69 7.04 15.42
N ALA A 8 -15.72 6.15 15.33
CA ALA A 8 -15.70 5.11 14.32
C ALA A 8 -16.32 3.83 14.89
N ILE A 9 -17.14 3.15 14.09
CA ILE A 9 -17.60 1.79 14.35
C ILE A 9 -16.88 0.90 13.34
N SER A 10 -16.13 -0.07 13.85
CA SER A 10 -15.37 -0.99 13.01
C SER A 10 -16.27 -2.11 12.50
N GLY A 11 -16.17 -2.42 11.20
CA GLY A 11 -16.88 -3.55 10.59
C GLY A 11 -18.41 -3.37 10.51
N ALA A 12 -19.11 -4.50 10.37
CA ALA A 12 -20.56 -4.52 10.15
C ALA A 12 -21.35 -3.97 11.36
N ASN A 13 -22.28 -3.07 11.07
CA ASN A 13 -23.06 -2.31 12.04
C ASN A 13 -24.47 -2.03 11.52
N ILE A 14 -25.27 -1.26 12.28
CA ILE A 14 -26.67 -0.98 11.96
C ILE A 14 -26.87 -0.06 10.74
N TYR A 15 -25.85 0.71 10.37
CA TYR A 15 -25.89 1.63 9.24
C TYR A 15 -25.35 0.99 7.96
N SER A 16 -24.26 0.22 8.08
CA SER A 16 -23.60 -0.45 6.97
C SER A 16 -22.94 -1.78 7.38
N HIS A 17 -22.70 -2.65 6.40
CA HIS A 17 -21.83 -3.83 6.56
C HIS A 17 -20.34 -3.49 6.55
N GLN A 18 -19.99 -2.25 6.17
CA GLN A 18 -18.64 -1.70 6.18
C GLN A 18 -18.44 -0.78 7.40
N PRO A 19 -17.18 -0.45 7.77
CA PRO A 19 -16.91 0.51 8.82
C PRO A 19 -17.59 1.85 8.55
N VAL A 20 -18.01 2.53 9.61
CA VAL A 20 -18.62 3.87 9.52
C VAL A 20 -17.95 4.82 10.50
N VAL A 21 -17.84 6.09 10.11
CA VAL A 21 -17.54 7.20 11.01
C VAL A 21 -18.82 7.99 11.23
N MET A 22 -19.18 8.13 12.50
CA MET A 22 -20.37 8.85 12.94
C MET A 22 -19.97 10.07 13.77
N MET A 23 -20.60 11.19 13.49
CA MET A 23 -20.45 12.44 14.20
C MET A 23 -21.79 12.88 14.78
N TRP A 24 -21.81 13.22 16.07
CA TRP A 24 -22.95 13.83 16.73
C TRP A 24 -22.82 15.35 16.66
N LEU A 25 -23.90 15.98 16.22
CA LEU A 25 -24.01 17.41 15.99
C LEU A 25 -25.14 17.97 16.86
N ASP A 26 -24.80 18.94 17.70
CA ASP A 26 -25.78 19.87 18.25
C ASP A 26 -26.02 20.97 17.21
N LEU A 27 -27.18 20.92 16.57
CA LEU A 27 -27.58 21.91 15.56
C LEU A 27 -27.90 23.28 16.15
N GLU A 28 -27.97 23.42 17.48
CA GLU A 28 -28.24 24.67 18.18
C GLU A 28 -29.52 25.36 17.63
N ASN A 29 -29.40 26.58 17.12
CA ASN A 29 -30.49 27.36 16.54
C ASN A 29 -30.96 26.87 15.16
N LEU A 30 -30.27 25.90 14.56
CA LEU A 30 -30.64 25.26 13.29
C LEU A 30 -31.46 23.98 13.47
N LYS A 31 -31.68 23.55 14.72
CA LYS A 31 -32.47 22.33 15.00
C LYS A 31 -33.87 22.45 14.41
N GLY A 32 -34.29 21.45 13.64
CA GLY A 32 -35.57 21.44 12.93
C GLY A 32 -35.70 22.48 11.81
N ARG A 33 -34.63 23.19 11.45
CA ARG A 33 -34.59 24.06 10.26
C ARG A 33 -34.00 23.31 9.07
N GLU A 34 -34.47 23.69 7.89
CA GLU A 34 -33.98 23.20 6.61
C GLU A 34 -33.02 24.22 5.97
N SER A 35 -32.14 23.73 5.10
CA SER A 35 -31.14 24.53 4.39
C SER A 35 -31.74 25.72 3.62
N ARG A 36 -32.92 25.54 3.00
CA ARG A 36 -33.66 26.58 2.25
C ARG A 36 -34.16 27.73 3.13
N GLU A 37 -34.35 27.50 4.42
CA GLU A 37 -34.84 28.52 5.35
C GLU A 37 -33.72 29.48 5.79
N VAL A 38 -32.46 29.12 5.52
CA VAL A 38 -31.30 29.97 5.80
C VAL A 38 -30.90 30.75 4.56
N LYS A 39 -31.12 32.06 4.63
CA LYS A 39 -30.89 32.98 3.51
C LYS A 39 -29.46 32.84 2.95
N GLU A 40 -29.35 32.71 1.63
CA GLU A 40 -28.10 32.66 0.85
C GLU A 40 -27.15 31.51 1.21
N PHE A 41 -27.52 30.58 2.10
CA PHE A 41 -26.66 29.47 2.49
C PHE A 41 -26.37 28.53 1.32
N ASN A 42 -27.42 28.04 0.65
CA ASN A 42 -27.28 27.11 -0.49
C ASN A 42 -26.44 27.69 -1.63
N VAL A 43 -26.62 28.99 -1.92
CA VAL A 43 -25.87 29.69 -2.97
C VAL A 43 -24.39 29.76 -2.62
N ARG A 44 -24.06 30.25 -1.41
CA ARG A 44 -22.68 30.35 -0.94
C ARG A 44 -21.98 28.99 -0.85
N LEU A 45 -22.72 27.94 -0.47
CA LEU A 45 -22.21 26.56 -0.46
C LEU A 45 -21.81 26.10 -1.86
N LEU A 46 -22.70 26.25 -2.85
CA LEU A 46 -22.43 25.82 -4.23
C LEU A 46 -21.42 26.71 -4.97
N GLU A 47 -21.22 27.96 -4.54
CA GLU A 47 -20.15 28.82 -5.05
C GLU A 47 -18.78 28.39 -4.52
N LYS A 48 -18.69 28.04 -3.22
CA LYS A 48 -17.43 27.62 -2.60
C LYS A 48 -17.08 26.15 -2.89
N LEU A 49 -18.08 25.29 -3.12
CA LEU A 49 -17.93 23.88 -3.50
C LEU A 49 -18.82 23.53 -4.71
N PRO A 50 -18.41 23.93 -5.92
CA PRO A 50 -19.18 23.69 -7.14
C PRO A 50 -19.35 22.20 -7.47
N GLN A 51 -18.43 21.34 -7.01
CA GLN A 51 -18.45 19.87 -7.25
C GLN A 51 -19.66 19.18 -6.62
N LEU A 52 -20.27 19.77 -5.58
CA LEU A 52 -21.50 19.27 -4.97
C LEU A 52 -22.67 19.20 -5.96
N ARG A 53 -22.58 19.89 -7.11
CA ARG A 53 -23.55 19.79 -8.21
C ARG A 53 -23.59 18.42 -8.87
N GLU A 54 -22.53 17.62 -8.74
CA GLU A 54 -22.46 16.27 -9.31
C GLU A 54 -22.90 15.19 -8.31
N HIS A 55 -23.13 15.55 -7.05
CA HIS A 55 -23.49 14.61 -6.00
C HIS A 55 -24.88 13.99 -6.21
N HIS A 56 -24.93 12.67 -6.00
CA HIS A 56 -26.15 11.87 -6.01
C HIS A 56 -26.82 11.90 -4.63
N CYS A 57 -28.15 11.88 -4.60
CA CYS A 57 -28.96 11.79 -3.37
C CYS A 57 -30.16 10.83 -3.62
N LYS A 58 -31.34 11.11 -3.05
CA LYS A 58 -32.57 10.30 -3.14
C LYS A 58 -32.92 9.83 -4.55
N ALA A 59 -32.68 10.66 -5.57
CA ALA A 59 -33.02 10.37 -6.95
C ALA A 59 -32.01 9.49 -7.71
N GLY A 60 -30.86 9.16 -7.11
CA GLY A 60 -29.84 8.30 -7.75
C GLY A 60 -29.25 8.85 -9.06
N LYS A 61 -29.42 10.16 -9.31
CA LYS A 61 -28.95 10.86 -10.52
C LYS A 61 -27.98 12.00 -10.14
N PRO A 62 -27.03 12.37 -11.02
CA PRO A 62 -26.18 13.54 -10.81
C PRO A 62 -27.03 14.79 -10.58
N GLY A 63 -26.67 15.60 -9.58
CA GLY A 63 -27.44 16.80 -9.19
C GLY A 63 -28.57 16.54 -8.19
N GLY A 64 -28.78 15.28 -7.76
CA GLY A 64 -29.81 14.97 -6.76
C GLY A 64 -29.62 15.66 -5.42
N PHE A 65 -28.38 15.99 -5.03
CA PHE A 65 -28.14 16.78 -3.81
C PHE A 65 -28.57 18.26 -3.97
N VAL A 66 -28.39 18.85 -5.15
CA VAL A 66 -28.85 20.22 -5.42
C VAL A 66 -30.37 20.30 -5.33
N GLU A 67 -31.08 19.32 -5.90
CA GLU A 67 -32.54 19.21 -5.75
C GLU A 67 -32.94 19.13 -4.27
N SER A 68 -32.19 18.36 -3.45
CA SER A 68 -32.44 18.25 -2.01
C SER A 68 -32.19 19.57 -1.27
N LEU A 69 -31.21 20.37 -1.69
CA LEU A 69 -30.96 21.71 -1.14
C LEU A 69 -32.10 22.68 -1.46
N GLU A 70 -32.64 22.62 -2.69
CA GLU A 70 -33.78 23.44 -3.14
C GLU A 70 -35.10 23.05 -2.46
N GLU A 71 -35.37 21.75 -2.33
CA GLU A 71 -36.52 21.21 -1.61
C GLU A 71 -36.44 21.48 -0.11
N GLY A 72 -35.22 21.58 0.43
CA GLY A 72 -34.92 21.76 1.84
C GLY A 72 -34.41 20.46 2.47
N THR A 73 -33.21 20.49 3.04
CA THR A 73 -32.62 19.35 3.76
C THR A 73 -32.03 19.78 5.09
N HIS A 74 -31.93 18.85 6.04
CA HIS A 74 -31.31 19.10 7.34
C HIS A 74 -29.79 19.29 7.23
N PHE A 75 -29.23 20.03 8.19
CA PHE A 75 -27.82 20.45 8.16
C PHE A 75 -26.83 19.31 8.42
N ASN A 76 -27.20 18.27 9.16
CA ASN A 76 -26.39 17.06 9.29
C ASN A 76 -26.14 16.40 7.92
N HIS A 77 -27.18 16.32 7.09
CA HIS A 77 -27.08 15.76 5.74
C HIS A 77 -26.24 16.64 4.80
N VAL A 78 -26.32 17.97 4.96
CA VAL A 78 -25.40 18.88 4.25
C VAL A 78 -23.95 18.62 4.64
N VAL A 79 -23.67 18.41 5.93
CA VAL A 79 -22.32 18.08 6.43
C VAL A 79 -21.82 16.75 5.87
N GLU A 80 -22.68 15.73 5.74
CA GLU A 80 -22.32 14.45 5.13
C GLU A 80 -21.86 14.63 3.67
N HIS A 81 -22.56 15.43 2.88
CA HIS A 81 -22.16 15.72 1.50
C HIS A 81 -20.89 16.56 1.40
N ILE A 82 -20.69 17.53 2.30
CA ILE A 82 -19.43 18.29 2.36
C ILE A 82 -18.27 17.35 2.67
N ALA A 83 -18.40 16.49 3.70
CA ALA A 83 -17.36 15.54 4.07
C ALA A 83 -17.07 14.53 2.94
N ALA A 84 -18.10 14.04 2.25
CA ALA A 84 -17.92 13.19 1.07
C ALA A 84 -17.16 13.91 -0.06
N GLU A 85 -17.46 15.18 -0.32
CA GLU A 85 -16.73 15.96 -1.32
C GLU A 85 -15.27 16.20 -0.91
N MET A 86 -15.02 16.50 0.37
CA MET A 86 -13.66 16.65 0.89
C MET A 86 -12.86 15.36 0.74
N LEU A 87 -13.47 14.20 1.01
CA LEU A 87 -12.85 12.90 0.77
C LEU A 87 -12.61 12.67 -0.74
N ALA A 88 -13.52 13.09 -1.63
CA ALA A 88 -13.28 13.01 -3.08
C ALA A 88 -12.03 13.80 -3.50
N GLN A 89 -11.90 15.04 -3.03
CA GLN A 89 -10.74 15.89 -3.33
C GLN A 89 -9.44 15.41 -2.68
N ALA A 90 -9.55 14.68 -1.56
CA ALA A 90 -8.44 13.96 -0.95
C ALA A 90 -7.98 12.75 -1.79
N GLY A 91 -8.77 12.29 -2.76
CA GLY A 91 -8.41 11.21 -3.70
C GLY A 91 -9.19 9.91 -3.52
N PHE A 92 -10.14 9.87 -2.58
CA PHE A 92 -10.93 8.66 -2.30
C PHE A 92 -12.00 8.40 -3.35
N ALA A 93 -12.22 7.13 -3.71
CA ALA A 93 -13.27 6.75 -4.64
C ALA A 93 -14.67 6.82 -3.98
N GLU A 94 -15.74 6.72 -4.75
CA GLU A 94 -17.12 6.77 -4.21
C GLU A 94 -17.43 5.60 -3.28
N ARG A 95 -16.88 4.41 -3.56
CA ARG A 95 -17.02 3.22 -2.70
C ARG A 95 -16.44 3.42 -1.29
N ASP A 96 -15.51 4.36 -1.13
CA ASP A 96 -14.79 4.62 0.12
C ASP A 96 -15.51 5.69 0.97
N LYS A 97 -16.63 6.23 0.49
CA LYS A 97 -17.41 7.28 1.13
C LYS A 97 -18.88 7.20 0.75
N LYS A 98 -19.68 6.57 1.60
CA LYS A 98 -21.14 6.47 1.36
C LYS A 98 -21.93 7.04 2.53
N ILE A 99 -22.82 7.97 2.21
CA ILE A 99 -23.76 8.52 3.18
C ILE A 99 -24.76 7.42 3.53
N CYS A 100 -24.87 7.09 4.82
CA CYS A 100 -25.62 5.92 5.27
C CYS A 100 -26.59 6.20 6.43
N ASN A 101 -26.78 7.46 6.80
CA ASN A 101 -27.84 7.82 7.73
C ASN A 101 -29.21 7.62 7.04
N LYS A 102 -29.95 6.59 7.49
CA LYS A 102 -31.27 6.23 6.94
C LYS A 102 -32.43 6.81 7.75
N ASP A 103 -32.17 7.42 8.89
CA ASP A 103 -33.21 8.02 9.73
C ASP A 103 -33.28 9.53 9.45
N GLU A 104 -34.11 9.91 8.49
CA GLU A 104 -34.34 11.31 8.11
C GLU A 104 -34.90 12.16 9.26
N LYS A 105 -35.39 11.54 10.34
CA LYS A 105 -35.89 12.26 11.52
C LYS A 105 -34.81 12.53 12.56
N ASP A 106 -33.64 11.89 12.46
CA ASP A 106 -32.51 12.11 13.36
C ASP A 106 -31.53 13.12 12.74
N ASP A 107 -31.81 14.40 12.97
CA ASP A 107 -30.97 15.53 12.53
C ASP A 107 -29.70 15.70 13.40
N SER A 108 -29.52 14.88 14.43
CA SER A 108 -28.40 14.98 15.38
C SER A 108 -27.15 14.21 14.98
N LYS A 109 -27.19 13.45 13.88
CA LYS A 109 -26.09 12.57 13.45
C LYS A 109 -25.75 12.71 11.98
N ALA A 110 -24.45 12.72 11.69
CA ALA A 110 -23.90 12.55 10.36
C ALA A 110 -23.11 11.22 10.34
N VAL A 111 -23.35 10.37 9.35
CA VAL A 111 -22.77 9.02 9.25
C VAL A 111 -22.24 8.75 7.84
N ILE A 112 -20.93 8.51 7.75
CA ILE A 112 -20.25 8.13 6.51
C ILE A 112 -19.68 6.72 6.65
N GLU A 113 -20.14 5.82 5.79
CA GLU A 113 -19.48 4.55 5.50
C GLU A 113 -18.16 4.81 4.81
N THR A 114 -17.08 4.19 5.30
CA THR A 114 -15.73 4.45 4.81
C THR A 114 -14.81 3.24 4.96
N THR A 115 -13.85 3.15 4.04
CA THR A 115 -12.69 2.25 4.13
C THR A 115 -11.47 2.95 4.78
N THR A 116 -11.52 4.27 4.96
CA THR A 116 -10.42 5.13 5.43
C THR A 116 -10.82 5.86 6.71
N VAL A 117 -10.90 5.08 7.79
CA VAL A 117 -11.47 5.50 9.07
C VAL A 117 -10.78 6.74 9.66
N GLU A 118 -9.45 6.78 9.67
CA GLU A 118 -8.71 7.89 10.29
C GLU A 118 -8.82 9.18 9.48
N THR A 119 -8.68 9.11 8.16
CA THR A 119 -8.87 10.25 7.27
C THR A 119 -10.30 10.80 7.35
N THR A 120 -11.30 9.91 7.40
CA THR A 120 -12.71 10.31 7.56
C THR A 120 -12.98 10.92 8.94
N ARG A 121 -12.37 10.38 10.00
CA ARG A 121 -12.46 10.92 11.37
C ARG A 121 -11.88 12.32 11.48
N TYR A 122 -10.86 12.63 10.69
CA TYR A 122 -10.29 13.98 10.56
C TYR A 122 -11.21 14.91 9.74
N ILE A 123 -11.72 14.45 8.58
CA ILE A 123 -12.54 15.30 7.68
C ILE A 123 -13.92 15.64 8.25
N MET A 124 -14.57 14.74 8.97
CA MET A 124 -15.95 14.93 9.45
C MET A 124 -16.14 16.22 10.28
N PRO A 125 -15.33 16.49 11.32
CA PRO A 125 -15.33 17.78 12.02
C PRO A 125 -15.13 18.99 11.11
N ILE A 126 -14.18 18.90 10.19
CA ILE A 126 -13.78 19.99 9.29
C ILE A 126 -14.92 20.34 8.34
N ALA A 127 -15.69 19.34 7.89
CA ALA A 127 -16.89 19.57 7.09
C ALA A 127 -17.97 20.37 7.85
N ALA A 128 -18.16 20.08 9.15
CA ALA A 128 -19.07 20.85 10.00
C ALA A 128 -18.54 22.28 10.27
N GLU A 129 -17.23 22.43 10.48
CA GLU A 129 -16.58 23.75 10.61
C GLU A 129 -16.71 24.58 9.33
N PHE A 130 -16.54 23.96 8.17
CA PHE A 130 -16.74 24.61 6.88
C PHE A 130 -18.19 25.07 6.68
N ALA A 131 -19.16 24.21 7.01
CA ALA A 131 -20.57 24.59 6.98
C ALA A 131 -20.88 25.77 7.92
N ASN A 132 -20.30 25.78 9.13
CA ASN A 132 -20.41 26.90 10.07
C ASN A 132 -19.77 28.20 9.50
N ALA A 133 -18.62 28.10 8.84
CA ALA A 133 -17.98 29.25 8.21
C ALA A 133 -18.87 29.84 7.09
N ILE A 134 -19.51 28.99 6.28
CA ILE A 134 -20.49 29.44 5.29
C ILE A 134 -21.68 30.13 5.96
N LEU A 135 -22.23 29.56 7.03
CA LEU A 135 -23.34 30.16 7.76
C LEU A 135 -23.01 31.57 8.27
N LYS A 136 -21.77 31.79 8.70
CA LYS A 136 -21.27 33.07 9.24
C LYS A 136 -20.67 34.02 8.20
N ASP A 137 -20.55 33.59 6.95
CA ASP A 137 -19.81 34.31 5.89
C ASP A 137 -18.31 34.51 6.15
N GLU A 138 -17.68 33.54 6.81
CA GLU A 138 -16.26 33.57 7.15
C GLU A 138 -15.39 32.88 6.09
N SER A 139 -14.11 33.27 6.01
CA SER A 139 -13.11 32.59 5.19
C SER A 139 -12.71 31.24 5.78
N PHE A 140 -12.43 30.25 4.93
CA PHE A 140 -12.00 28.92 5.36
C PHE A 140 -10.86 28.38 4.49
N SER A 141 -9.79 27.86 5.09
CA SER A 141 -8.62 27.32 4.41
C SER A 141 -8.87 25.91 3.86
N PHE A 142 -9.79 25.78 2.90
CA PHE A 142 -10.21 24.48 2.39
C PHE A 142 -9.06 23.65 1.82
N ARG A 143 -8.19 24.25 1.00
CA ARG A 143 -7.07 23.54 0.36
C ARG A 143 -6.06 22.98 1.34
N GLU A 144 -5.75 23.72 2.40
CA GLU A 144 -4.82 23.30 3.45
C GLU A 144 -5.32 22.03 4.14
N LYS A 145 -6.62 21.99 4.48
CA LYS A 145 -7.25 20.83 5.10
C LYS A 145 -7.32 19.60 4.20
N ILE A 146 -7.47 19.77 2.89
CA ILE A 146 -7.36 18.66 1.94
C ILE A 146 -5.92 18.13 1.86
N THR A 147 -4.91 19.00 1.93
CA THR A 147 -3.50 18.56 1.96
C THR A 147 -3.19 17.78 3.23
N GLU A 148 -3.59 18.29 4.41
CA GLU A 148 -3.44 17.57 5.69
C GLU A 148 -4.15 16.20 5.64
N ALA A 149 -5.35 16.12 5.05
CA ALA A 149 -6.06 14.85 4.90
C ALA A 149 -5.32 13.84 4.00
N LYS A 150 -4.63 14.30 2.96
CA LYS A 150 -3.80 13.44 2.09
C LYS A 150 -2.57 12.91 2.81
N GLU A 151 -1.99 13.69 3.72
CA GLU A 151 -0.87 13.26 4.55
C GLU A 151 -1.32 12.18 5.53
N ILE A 152 -2.46 12.38 6.21
CA ILE A 152 -3.06 11.36 7.09
C ILE A 152 -3.37 10.09 6.31
N ALA A 153 -3.92 10.20 5.10
CA ALA A 153 -4.18 9.06 4.23
C ALA A 153 -2.90 8.26 3.93
N ALA A 154 -1.84 8.96 3.53
CA ALA A 154 -0.56 8.34 3.21
C ALA A 154 0.05 7.59 4.41
N ASP A 155 -0.16 8.09 5.63
CA ASP A 155 0.35 7.48 6.87
C ASP A 155 -0.54 6.34 7.38
N THR A 156 -1.86 6.47 7.23
CA THR A 156 -2.85 5.58 7.88
C THR A 156 -3.45 4.54 6.95
N GLU A 157 -3.17 4.56 5.65
CA GLU A 157 -3.66 3.59 4.68
C GLU A 157 -2.63 2.52 4.35
N LEU A 158 -3.09 1.41 3.76
CA LEU A 158 -2.21 0.32 3.41
C LEU A 158 -1.49 0.67 2.11
N GLY A 159 -0.16 0.51 2.10
CA GLY A 159 0.59 0.60 0.85
C GLY A 159 0.10 -0.42 -0.19
N PRO A 160 0.38 -0.20 -1.49
CA PRO A 160 -0.19 -0.99 -2.58
C PRO A 160 0.09 -2.49 -2.46
N SER A 161 1.29 -2.88 -2.00
CA SER A 161 1.63 -4.29 -1.77
C SER A 161 0.79 -4.91 -0.64
N ALA A 162 0.66 -4.22 0.49
CA ALA A 162 -0.13 -4.71 1.62
C ALA A 162 -1.62 -4.77 1.26
N SER A 163 -2.13 -3.76 0.55
CA SER A 163 -3.50 -3.73 0.05
C SER A 163 -3.80 -4.92 -0.87
N ALA A 164 -2.92 -5.24 -1.82
CA ALA A 164 -3.11 -6.39 -2.71
C ALA A 164 -3.20 -7.73 -1.96
N ILE A 165 -2.46 -7.89 -0.85
CA ILE A 165 -2.52 -9.09 0.00
C ILE A 165 -3.82 -9.10 0.81
N VAL A 166 -4.23 -7.96 1.36
CA VAL A 166 -5.48 -7.83 2.13
C VAL A 166 -6.70 -8.08 1.25
N GLU A 167 -6.78 -7.50 0.06
CA GLU A 167 -7.86 -7.74 -0.89
C GLU A 167 -7.97 -9.23 -1.26
N ALA A 168 -6.83 -9.92 -1.42
CA ALA A 168 -6.81 -11.36 -1.65
C ALA A 168 -7.28 -12.17 -0.42
N ALA A 169 -6.94 -11.72 0.79
CA ALA A 169 -7.41 -12.31 2.04
C ALA A 169 -8.93 -12.17 2.18
N GLU A 170 -9.47 -10.99 1.89
CA GLU A 170 -10.91 -10.71 1.93
C GLU A 170 -11.70 -11.57 0.95
N LYS A 171 -11.22 -11.74 -0.29
CA LYS A 171 -11.81 -12.65 -1.28
C LYS A 171 -11.89 -14.10 -0.78
N ARG A 172 -10.97 -14.54 0.09
CA ARG A 172 -10.97 -15.87 0.73
C ARG A 172 -11.67 -15.90 2.10
N GLY A 173 -12.26 -14.79 2.56
CA GLY A 173 -12.94 -14.71 3.86
C GLY A 173 -11.99 -14.78 5.06
N ILE A 174 -10.70 -14.54 4.84
CA ILE A 174 -9.66 -14.54 5.87
C ILE A 174 -9.78 -13.23 6.64
N PRO A 175 -9.98 -13.27 7.97
CA PRO A 175 -10.04 -12.04 8.76
C PRO A 175 -8.66 -11.39 8.79
N TRP A 176 -8.64 -10.07 8.84
CA TRP A 176 -7.40 -9.32 8.97
C TRP A 176 -7.57 -8.17 9.97
N THR A 177 -6.47 -7.67 10.50
CA THR A 177 -6.42 -6.51 11.38
C THR A 177 -5.12 -5.75 11.11
N ARG A 178 -5.18 -4.42 11.08
CA ARG A 178 -3.99 -3.57 11.05
C ARG A 178 -3.50 -3.38 12.48
N GLU A 179 -2.22 -3.65 12.71
CA GLU A 179 -1.61 -3.61 14.04
C GLU A 179 -0.93 -2.27 14.34
N ASN A 180 -0.48 -1.53 13.32
CA ASN A 180 0.21 -0.26 13.50
C ASN A 180 0.13 0.66 12.25
N ASP A 181 0.71 1.84 12.36
CA ASP A 181 0.78 2.82 11.26
C ASP A 181 1.78 2.42 10.17
N HIS A 182 2.68 1.47 10.41
CA HIS A 182 3.71 1.02 9.45
C HIS A 182 3.26 -0.11 8.53
N SER A 183 1.96 -0.21 8.22
CA SER A 183 1.36 -1.25 7.36
C SER A 183 1.62 -2.68 7.85
N LEU A 184 1.78 -2.90 9.16
CA LEU A 184 1.76 -4.25 9.73
C LEU A 184 0.31 -4.76 9.78
N VAL A 185 0.10 -5.91 9.15
CA VAL A 185 -1.20 -6.57 9.05
C VAL A 185 -1.10 -7.94 9.69
N GLN A 186 -2.02 -8.22 10.61
CA GLN A 186 -2.34 -9.58 11.04
C GLN A 186 -3.37 -10.17 10.08
N LEU A 187 -3.10 -11.37 9.57
CA LEU A 187 -4.04 -12.21 8.84
C LEU A 187 -4.39 -13.42 9.71
N GLY A 188 -5.66 -13.78 9.80
CA GLY A 188 -6.12 -14.92 10.60
C GLY A 188 -6.18 -14.65 12.11
N TYR A 189 -6.53 -15.70 12.87
CA TYR A 189 -6.68 -15.66 14.33
C TYR A 189 -5.99 -16.84 15.01
N GLY A 190 -5.61 -16.63 16.27
CA GLY A 190 -5.05 -17.65 17.14
C GLY A 190 -3.80 -18.29 16.54
N LYS A 191 -3.61 -19.59 16.77
CA LYS A 191 -2.53 -20.38 16.16
C LYS A 191 -2.41 -20.32 14.64
N ASN A 192 -3.46 -19.90 13.94
CA ASN A 192 -3.48 -19.81 12.49
C ASN A 192 -3.13 -18.41 11.97
N LEU A 193 -2.78 -17.46 12.84
CA LEU A 193 -2.44 -16.11 12.41
C LEU A 193 -1.04 -16.03 11.76
N HIS A 194 -0.92 -15.12 10.81
CA HIS A 194 0.33 -14.72 10.17
C HIS A 194 0.44 -13.19 10.16
N PHE A 195 1.67 -12.68 10.28
CA PHE A 195 1.95 -11.26 10.11
C PHE A 195 2.52 -10.98 8.72
N VAL A 196 2.11 -9.86 8.14
CA VAL A 196 2.63 -9.36 6.86
C VAL A 196 2.88 -7.86 6.99
N GLN A 197 4.01 -7.39 6.49
CA GLN A 197 4.32 -5.96 6.38
C GLN A 197 4.81 -5.67 4.95
N SER A 198 4.06 -4.87 4.20
CA SER A 198 4.22 -4.77 2.74
C SER A 198 4.16 -6.14 2.05
N ALA A 199 5.28 -6.69 1.60
CA ALA A 199 5.37 -8.04 1.01
C ALA A 199 6.27 -8.99 1.84
N LEU A 200 6.71 -8.57 3.02
CA LEU A 200 7.47 -9.39 3.96
C LEU A 200 6.51 -10.13 4.89
N THR A 201 6.72 -11.42 5.11
CA THR A 201 5.92 -12.21 6.05
C THR A 201 6.69 -12.49 7.33
N GLY A 202 5.97 -12.89 8.39
CA GLY A 202 6.57 -13.42 9.62
C GLY A 202 7.27 -14.78 9.46
N GLU A 203 7.20 -15.41 8.28
CA GLU A 203 7.88 -16.69 8.00
C GLU A 203 9.32 -16.49 7.50
N THR A 204 9.65 -15.30 6.98
CA THR A 204 11.02 -14.97 6.58
C THR A 204 11.87 -14.59 7.80
N SER A 205 13.04 -15.23 7.94
CA SER A 205 13.97 -14.92 9.03
C SER A 205 14.67 -13.58 8.82
N SER A 206 14.95 -12.86 9.91
CA SER A 206 15.73 -11.61 9.85
C SER A 206 17.10 -11.81 9.20
N ILE A 207 17.74 -12.97 9.44
CA ILE A 207 19.02 -13.33 8.82
C ILE A 207 18.92 -13.37 7.28
N ALA A 208 17.81 -13.88 6.74
CA ALA A 208 17.60 -13.91 5.30
C ALA A 208 17.35 -12.50 4.72
N VAL A 209 16.65 -11.64 5.46
CA VAL A 209 16.45 -10.23 5.10
C VAL A 209 17.78 -9.48 5.08
N ASP A 210 18.59 -9.62 6.14
CA ASP A 210 19.90 -8.98 6.25
C ASP A 210 20.84 -9.46 5.15
N LEU A 211 20.86 -10.76 4.88
CA LEU A 211 21.62 -11.35 3.77
C LEU A 211 21.21 -10.76 2.43
N ALA A 212 19.91 -10.66 2.14
CA ALA A 212 19.41 -10.07 0.90
C ALA A 212 19.69 -8.55 0.78
N GLY A 213 19.78 -7.86 1.92
CA GLY A 213 20.14 -6.44 1.97
C GLY A 213 21.64 -6.18 1.68
N ASP A 214 22.50 -7.16 1.94
CA ASP A 214 23.93 -7.11 1.63
C ASP A 214 24.18 -7.71 0.23
N LYS A 215 24.49 -6.83 -0.73
CA LYS A 215 24.71 -7.21 -2.13
C LYS A 215 25.93 -8.12 -2.31
N ASP A 216 27.01 -7.87 -1.58
CA ASP A 216 28.23 -8.68 -1.66
C ASP A 216 28.01 -10.07 -1.05
N ALA A 217 27.38 -10.14 0.12
CA ALA A 217 27.06 -11.41 0.77
C ALA A 217 26.06 -12.25 -0.04
N THR A 218 25.03 -11.61 -0.61
CA THR A 218 24.08 -12.26 -1.53
C THR A 218 24.80 -12.84 -2.73
N LYS A 219 25.63 -12.03 -3.41
CA LYS A 219 26.37 -12.41 -4.61
C LYS A 219 27.30 -13.58 -4.36
N LYS A 220 28.19 -13.49 -3.37
CA LYS A 220 29.11 -14.59 -2.99
C LYS A 220 28.37 -15.89 -2.68
N ARG A 221 27.19 -15.78 -2.06
CA ARG A 221 26.35 -16.93 -1.80
C ARG A 221 25.80 -17.52 -3.08
N LEU A 222 25.26 -16.72 -4.00
CA LEU A 222 24.77 -17.19 -5.31
C LEU A 222 25.90 -17.86 -6.13
N GLU A 223 27.08 -17.25 -6.19
CA GLU A 223 28.28 -17.78 -6.86
C GLU A 223 28.69 -19.14 -6.30
N LYS A 224 28.71 -19.29 -4.97
CA LYS A 224 29.02 -20.55 -4.30
C LYS A 224 28.09 -21.69 -4.75
N PHE A 225 26.86 -21.37 -5.14
CA PHE A 225 25.91 -22.34 -5.68
C PHE A 225 25.86 -22.32 -7.22
N SER A 226 26.83 -21.72 -7.90
CA SER A 226 26.90 -21.64 -9.37
C SER A 226 25.64 -21.04 -10.00
N ILE A 227 25.10 -20.00 -9.35
CA ILE A 227 24.03 -19.17 -9.90
C ILE A 227 24.70 -17.96 -10.55
N PRO A 228 24.47 -17.69 -11.85
CA PRO A 228 25.11 -16.58 -12.56
C PRO A 228 24.76 -15.22 -11.96
N VAL A 229 25.80 -14.46 -11.67
CA VAL A 229 25.80 -13.07 -11.17
C VAL A 229 26.95 -12.34 -11.89
N PRO A 230 26.93 -11.01 -12.02
CA PRO A 230 28.01 -10.28 -12.68
C PRO A 230 29.30 -10.44 -11.90
N ASP A 231 30.47 -10.58 -12.52
CA ASP A 231 31.75 -10.57 -11.79
C ASP A 231 31.98 -9.20 -11.14
N GLY A 232 32.68 -9.13 -10.00
CA GLY A 232 32.85 -7.84 -9.33
C GLY A 232 33.44 -7.86 -7.93
N GLU A 233 33.99 -6.73 -7.54
CA GLU A 233 34.87 -6.55 -6.39
C GLU A 233 34.43 -5.35 -5.52
N VAL A 234 34.54 -5.52 -4.19
CA VAL A 234 34.28 -4.44 -3.23
C VAL A 234 35.56 -3.66 -2.99
N VAL A 235 35.53 -2.39 -3.36
CA VAL A 235 36.67 -1.47 -3.34
C VAL A 235 36.47 -0.34 -2.32
N ARG A 236 37.58 0.18 -1.79
CA ARG A 236 37.62 1.26 -0.78
C ARG A 236 38.43 2.47 -1.20
N SER A 237 39.12 2.38 -2.34
CA SER A 237 39.92 3.47 -2.89
C SER A 237 39.75 3.58 -4.40
N GLU A 238 40.08 4.76 -4.93
CA GLU A 238 40.08 5.01 -6.38
C GLU A 238 41.05 4.06 -7.11
N ALA A 239 42.21 3.77 -6.49
CA ALA A 239 43.19 2.83 -7.03
C ALA A 239 42.61 1.41 -7.12
N GLU A 240 41.98 0.91 -6.05
CA GLU A 240 41.29 -0.39 -6.06
C GLU A 240 40.17 -0.42 -7.11
N ALA A 241 39.45 0.69 -7.33
CA ALA A 241 38.39 0.76 -8.34
C ALA A 241 38.92 0.63 -9.77
N VAL A 242 40.08 1.23 -10.06
CA VAL A 242 40.75 1.10 -11.36
C VAL A 242 41.33 -0.31 -11.54
N GLU A 243 41.93 -0.89 -10.50
CA GLU A 243 42.40 -2.28 -10.52
C GLU A 243 41.23 -3.26 -10.79
N ALA A 244 40.07 -3.02 -10.18
CA ALA A 244 38.87 -3.82 -10.43
C ALA A 244 38.37 -3.69 -11.88
N LEU A 245 38.42 -2.49 -12.49
CA LEU A 245 38.12 -2.31 -13.92
C LEU A 245 39.04 -3.16 -14.81
N GLU A 246 40.35 -3.17 -14.51
CA GLU A 246 41.33 -3.95 -15.27
C GLU A 246 41.15 -5.48 -15.10
N SER A 247 40.78 -5.91 -13.88
CA SER A 247 40.52 -7.30 -13.52
C SER A 247 39.25 -7.86 -14.19
N ILE A 248 38.15 -7.11 -14.11
CA ILE A 248 36.83 -7.52 -14.60
C ILE A 248 36.74 -7.34 -16.13
N GLY A 249 37.30 -6.25 -16.65
CA GLY A 249 37.16 -5.83 -18.04
C GLY A 249 35.99 -4.87 -18.27
N ALA A 250 36.14 -3.96 -19.23
CA ALA A 250 35.12 -2.99 -19.60
C ALA A 250 34.01 -3.60 -20.48
N PRO A 251 32.75 -3.11 -20.39
CA PRO A 251 32.29 -2.03 -19.51
C PRO A 251 31.91 -2.51 -18.10
N VAL A 252 32.07 -1.63 -17.11
CA VAL A 252 31.72 -1.88 -15.69
C VAL A 252 30.64 -0.94 -15.17
N VAL A 253 30.05 -1.36 -14.05
CA VAL A 253 29.12 -0.61 -13.21
C VAL A 253 29.80 -0.30 -11.89
N VAL A 254 29.62 0.94 -11.41
CA VAL A 254 30.08 1.36 -10.08
C VAL A 254 28.86 1.76 -9.25
N LYS A 255 28.67 1.12 -8.09
CA LYS A 255 27.52 1.38 -7.20
C LYS A 255 27.89 1.33 -5.72
N PRO A 256 27.19 2.08 -4.84
CA PRO A 256 27.36 1.95 -3.40
C PRO A 256 26.87 0.56 -2.94
N LEU A 257 27.60 -0.07 -2.02
CA LEU A 257 27.26 -1.40 -1.53
C LEU A 257 25.85 -1.43 -0.92
N ASP A 258 25.57 -0.49 -0.01
CA ASP A 258 24.32 -0.41 0.77
C ASP A 258 23.30 0.60 0.18
N GLY A 259 23.51 1.04 -1.07
CA GLY A 259 22.66 2.02 -1.73
C GLY A 259 21.29 1.46 -2.14
N ARG A 260 20.24 2.29 -2.05
CA ARG A 260 18.86 1.95 -2.45
C ARG A 260 18.38 2.81 -3.62
N GLN A 261 17.39 2.32 -4.38
CA GLN A 261 16.71 3.05 -5.47
C GLN A 261 17.65 3.58 -6.57
N GLY A 262 18.79 2.94 -6.80
CA GLY A 262 19.76 3.35 -7.83
C GLY A 262 20.53 4.65 -7.53
N LYS A 263 20.47 5.18 -6.30
CA LYS A 263 21.27 6.35 -5.91
C LYS A 263 22.76 6.01 -5.89
N GLY A 264 23.57 6.87 -6.50
CA GLY A 264 25.02 6.68 -6.61
C GLY A 264 25.46 5.63 -7.65
N VAL A 265 24.55 5.07 -8.45
CA VAL A 265 24.87 4.08 -9.47
C VAL A 265 25.31 4.76 -10.77
N SER A 266 26.46 4.35 -11.28
CA SER A 266 26.99 4.79 -12.58
C SER A 266 27.18 3.57 -13.47
N LEU A 267 26.64 3.61 -14.69
CA LEU A 267 26.60 2.50 -15.64
C LEU A 267 27.47 2.79 -16.86
N ASN A 268 27.88 1.72 -17.56
CA ASN A 268 28.57 1.76 -18.85
C ASN A 268 29.90 2.54 -18.80
N LEU A 269 30.71 2.26 -17.78
CA LEU A 269 32.01 2.91 -17.59
C LEU A 269 33.09 2.06 -18.27
N SER A 270 33.87 2.70 -19.12
CA SER A 270 34.89 2.01 -19.94
C SER A 270 36.31 2.50 -19.69
N THR A 271 36.48 3.67 -19.05
CA THR A 271 37.81 4.24 -18.80
C THR A 271 38.11 4.40 -17.30
N PRO A 272 39.40 4.37 -16.89
CA PRO A 272 39.79 4.64 -15.51
C PRO A 272 39.28 5.98 -14.99
N GLU A 273 39.28 7.04 -15.80
CA GLU A 273 38.81 8.37 -15.41
C GLU A 273 37.31 8.39 -15.11
N GLU A 274 36.52 7.66 -15.91
CA GLU A 274 35.08 7.48 -15.68
C GLU A 274 34.82 6.71 -14.38
N VAL A 275 35.56 5.63 -14.13
CA VAL A 275 35.45 4.82 -12.91
C VAL A 275 35.84 5.60 -11.66
N VAL A 276 36.92 6.38 -11.70
CA VAL A 276 37.33 7.24 -10.56
C VAL A 276 36.24 8.26 -10.23
N LYS A 277 35.70 8.94 -11.25
CA LYS A 277 34.61 9.90 -11.06
C LYS A 277 33.36 9.24 -10.48
N ALA A 278 32.99 8.07 -11.00
CA ALA A 278 31.87 7.29 -10.51
C ALA A 278 32.06 6.79 -9.07
N PHE A 279 33.28 6.37 -8.72
CA PHE A 279 33.65 5.97 -7.36
C PHE A 279 33.46 7.12 -6.38
N GLY A 280 33.90 8.33 -6.74
CA GLY A 280 33.67 9.54 -5.94
C GLY A 280 32.19 9.76 -5.64
N ILE A 281 31.32 9.66 -6.65
CA ILE A 281 29.87 9.79 -6.50
C ILE A 281 29.30 8.67 -5.61
N ALA A 282 29.69 7.42 -5.84
CA ALA A 282 29.19 6.29 -5.07
C ALA A 282 29.59 6.36 -3.59
N ARG A 283 30.79 6.89 -3.31
CA ARG A 283 31.36 7.04 -1.96
C ARG A 283 30.61 8.07 -1.11
N GLU A 284 29.91 9.03 -1.72
CA GLU A 284 29.02 9.94 -0.99
C GLU A 284 27.85 9.21 -0.29
N PHE A 285 27.51 8.00 -0.76
CA PHE A 285 26.37 7.22 -0.27
C PHE A 285 26.78 6.01 0.59
N SER A 286 28.01 5.50 0.45
CA SER A 286 28.51 4.37 1.25
C SER A 286 30.03 4.38 1.31
N ASP A 287 30.60 3.97 2.45
CA ASP A 287 32.05 3.79 2.61
C ASP A 287 32.62 2.65 1.75
N LYS A 288 31.76 1.74 1.29
CA LYS A 288 32.12 0.61 0.43
C LYS A 288 31.44 0.75 -0.92
N VAL A 289 32.24 0.63 -1.98
CA VAL A 289 31.76 0.71 -3.36
C VAL A 289 31.97 -0.64 -4.02
N LEU A 290 31.02 -1.07 -4.84
CA LEU A 290 31.09 -2.29 -5.63
C LEU A 290 31.33 -1.90 -7.09
N VAL A 291 32.40 -2.45 -7.68
CA VAL A 291 32.66 -2.40 -9.12
C VAL A 291 32.30 -3.77 -9.69
N GLU A 292 31.43 -3.82 -10.69
CA GLU A 292 30.96 -5.08 -11.28
C GLU A 292 30.85 -5.01 -12.79
N GLU A 293 30.88 -6.17 -13.43
CA GLU A 293 30.60 -6.34 -14.85
C GLU A 293 29.22 -5.78 -15.22
N LEU A 294 29.13 -5.08 -16.35
CA LEU A 294 27.85 -4.67 -16.90
C LEU A 294 27.27 -5.80 -17.77
N PHE A 295 26.21 -6.45 -17.31
CA PHE A 295 25.39 -7.27 -18.20
C PHE A 295 24.58 -6.40 -19.16
N GLU A 296 24.68 -6.70 -20.45
CA GLU A 296 23.86 -6.09 -21.49
C GLU A 296 22.51 -6.81 -21.64
N GLY A 297 21.46 -6.05 -21.91
CA GLY A 297 20.14 -6.58 -22.22
C GLY A 297 19.02 -5.87 -21.48
N LYS A 298 17.88 -6.56 -21.42
CA LYS A 298 16.65 -6.09 -20.79
C LYS A 298 16.65 -6.40 -19.30
N ASN A 299 16.00 -5.52 -18.53
CA ASN A 299 15.88 -5.68 -17.09
C ASN A 299 14.54 -6.32 -16.74
N TYR A 300 14.59 -7.46 -16.08
CA TYR A 300 13.41 -8.18 -15.61
C TYR A 300 13.38 -8.22 -14.09
N ARG A 301 12.18 -8.05 -13.54
CA ARG A 301 11.86 -8.37 -12.15
C ARG A 301 11.00 -9.62 -12.16
N LEU A 302 11.47 -10.69 -11.54
CA LEU A 302 10.70 -11.91 -11.31
C LEU A 302 10.27 -11.97 -9.84
N LEU A 303 9.02 -12.38 -9.60
CA LEU A 303 8.48 -12.58 -8.26
C LEU A 303 8.40 -14.07 -7.96
N VAL A 304 9.09 -14.49 -6.91
CA VAL A 304 9.02 -15.84 -6.35
C VAL A 304 8.23 -15.79 -5.05
N VAL A 305 7.24 -16.66 -4.91
CA VAL A 305 6.38 -16.80 -3.73
C VAL A 305 6.28 -18.29 -3.39
N GLY A 306 6.57 -18.66 -2.15
CA GLY A 306 6.51 -20.06 -1.69
C GLY A 306 7.44 -20.99 -2.48
N GLY A 307 8.57 -20.46 -2.95
CA GLY A 307 9.54 -21.19 -3.76
C GLY A 307 9.13 -21.43 -5.22
N LYS A 308 8.05 -20.80 -5.71
CA LYS A 308 7.61 -20.85 -7.11
C LYS A 308 7.63 -19.46 -7.73
N MET A 309 8.06 -19.35 -8.98
CA MET A 309 7.89 -18.10 -9.74
C MET A 309 6.42 -17.94 -10.13
N VAL A 310 5.84 -16.80 -9.74
CA VAL A 310 4.41 -16.50 -9.93
C VAL A 310 4.16 -15.34 -10.90
N ALA A 311 5.14 -14.47 -11.08
CA ALA A 311 5.06 -13.35 -12.03
C ALA A 311 6.46 -12.92 -12.51
N ALA A 312 6.52 -12.32 -13.69
CA ALA A 312 7.71 -11.67 -14.23
C ALA A 312 7.32 -10.42 -15.04
N SER A 313 8.11 -9.37 -14.93
CA SER A 313 7.89 -8.11 -15.65
C SER A 313 9.19 -7.55 -16.21
N GLU A 314 9.16 -7.13 -17.47
CA GLU A 314 10.20 -6.29 -18.09
C GLU A 314 10.01 -4.84 -17.59
N ARG A 315 11.07 -4.25 -17.04
CA ARG A 315 11.05 -2.85 -16.59
C ARG A 315 11.49 -1.96 -17.74
N LEU A 316 10.70 -0.92 -17.98
CA LEU A 316 11.01 0.10 -18.98
C LEU A 316 11.38 1.41 -18.27
N PRO A 317 12.43 2.11 -18.73
CA PRO A 317 12.75 3.43 -18.23
C PRO A 317 11.59 4.41 -18.48
N CYS A 318 11.56 5.49 -17.69
CA CYS A 318 10.57 6.54 -17.87
C CYS A 318 10.72 7.12 -19.28
N HIS A 319 9.64 7.08 -20.06
CA HIS A 319 9.61 7.58 -21.42
C HIS A 319 8.27 8.22 -21.72
N ILE A 320 8.28 9.03 -22.77
CA ILE A 320 7.08 9.62 -23.37
C ILE A 320 7.10 9.39 -24.88
N THR A 321 5.94 9.46 -25.51
CA THR A 321 5.81 9.36 -26.96
C THR A 321 5.48 10.73 -27.53
N GLY A 322 6.28 11.19 -28.50
CA GLY A 322 6.04 12.41 -29.23
C GLY A 322 4.74 12.37 -30.02
N ASP A 323 4.06 13.51 -30.12
CA ASP A 323 2.87 13.69 -30.93
C ASP A 323 3.06 14.71 -32.07
N GLY A 324 4.29 15.21 -32.23
CA GLY A 324 4.67 16.21 -33.23
C GLY A 324 4.08 17.60 -32.99
N ARG A 325 3.47 17.87 -31.83
CA ARG A 325 2.78 19.14 -31.54
C ARG A 325 3.17 19.76 -30.21
N HIS A 326 3.28 18.94 -29.16
CA HIS A 326 3.54 19.40 -27.80
C HIS A 326 5.02 19.26 -27.46
N THR A 327 5.50 20.18 -26.63
CA THR A 327 6.83 20.10 -26.03
C THR A 327 6.91 18.93 -25.04
N ILE A 328 8.12 18.46 -24.74
CA ILE A 328 8.32 17.41 -23.73
C ILE A 328 7.68 17.79 -22.38
N ALA A 329 7.81 19.05 -21.94
CA ALA A 329 7.16 19.53 -20.71
C ALA A 329 5.63 19.38 -20.74
N GLU A 330 5.00 19.73 -21.85
CA GLU A 330 3.55 19.62 -22.03
C GLU A 330 3.09 18.16 -22.09
N ILE A 331 3.84 17.29 -22.80
CA ILE A 331 3.55 15.85 -22.84
C ILE A 331 3.64 15.24 -21.44
N ILE A 332 4.64 15.61 -20.64
CA ILE A 332 4.76 15.18 -19.24
C ILE A 332 3.53 15.62 -18.43
N GLU A 333 3.04 16.85 -18.62
CA GLU A 333 1.85 17.34 -17.93
C GLU A 333 0.60 16.54 -18.34
N ILE A 334 0.43 16.27 -19.63
CA ILE A 334 -0.68 15.46 -20.17
C ILE A 334 -0.62 14.04 -19.59
N GLU A 335 0.55 13.39 -19.61
CA GLU A 335 0.76 12.07 -19.01
C GLU A 335 0.41 12.05 -17.53
N ASN A 336 0.80 13.09 -16.79
CA ASN A 336 0.51 13.21 -15.35
C ASN A 336 -0.96 13.48 -15.02
N ARG A 337 -1.81 13.82 -16.00
CA ARG A 337 -3.27 13.88 -15.85
C ARG A 337 -3.92 12.49 -15.91
N ASN A 338 -3.18 11.45 -16.30
CA ASN A 338 -3.67 10.07 -16.26
C ASN A 338 -4.11 9.72 -14.82
N PRO A 339 -5.37 9.30 -14.59
CA PRO A 339 -5.88 9.01 -13.25
C PRO A 339 -5.13 7.85 -12.56
N MET A 340 -4.40 7.04 -13.31
CA MET A 340 -3.55 5.95 -12.80
C MET A 340 -2.21 6.44 -12.26
N ARG A 341 -1.80 7.70 -12.54
CA ARG A 341 -0.57 8.31 -12.01
C ARG A 341 -0.84 9.08 -10.71
N GLY A 342 -0.11 8.74 -9.67
CA GLY A 342 -0.23 9.34 -8.33
C GLY A 342 1.09 9.84 -7.77
N GLU A 343 1.04 10.42 -6.56
CA GLU A 343 2.23 10.79 -5.83
C GLU A 343 2.87 9.55 -5.18
N GLY A 344 4.18 9.39 -5.32
CA GLY A 344 4.92 8.27 -4.75
C GLY A 344 4.34 6.89 -5.12
N HIS A 345 3.85 6.17 -4.10
CA HIS A 345 3.34 4.80 -4.22
C HIS A 345 1.80 4.68 -4.10
N GLU A 346 1.09 5.81 -4.09
CA GLU A 346 -0.38 5.87 -3.89
C GLU A 346 -1.15 5.14 -5.00
N LYS A 347 -0.72 5.28 -6.26
CA LYS A 347 -1.42 4.75 -7.44
C LYS A 347 -0.58 3.75 -8.23
N PRO A 348 -1.17 3.00 -9.18
CA PRO A 348 -0.45 2.04 -10.02
C PRO A 348 0.80 2.61 -10.72
N LEU A 349 0.71 3.84 -11.21
CA LEU A 349 1.81 4.55 -11.84
C LEU A 349 2.24 5.75 -10.98
N THR A 350 3.51 6.11 -11.05
CA THR A 350 4.03 7.30 -10.37
C THR A 350 4.07 8.47 -11.35
N LYS A 351 3.70 9.67 -10.88
CA LYS A 351 3.84 10.90 -11.66
C LYS A 351 5.30 11.17 -12.02
N ILE A 352 5.51 11.64 -13.23
CA ILE A 352 6.81 12.04 -13.75
C ILE A 352 7.11 13.42 -13.19
N LYS A 353 8.11 13.50 -12.30
CA LYS A 353 8.54 14.77 -11.69
C LYS A 353 9.77 15.30 -12.42
N ILE A 354 9.69 16.55 -12.87
CA ILE A 354 10.84 17.26 -13.41
C ILE A 354 11.78 17.57 -12.25
N THR A 355 12.91 16.87 -12.21
CA THR A 355 13.94 17.03 -11.18
C THR A 355 15.28 17.35 -11.84
N PRO A 356 16.26 17.92 -11.12
CA PRO A 356 17.60 18.15 -11.68
C PRO A 356 18.24 16.89 -12.26
N ILE A 357 17.98 15.72 -11.67
CA ILE A 357 18.47 14.42 -12.14
C ILE A 357 17.79 14.01 -13.46
N LEU A 358 16.48 14.25 -13.58
CA LEU A 358 15.74 14.01 -14.82
C LEU A 358 16.30 14.89 -15.95
N LEU A 359 16.47 16.19 -15.69
CA LEU A 359 17.00 17.15 -16.66
C LEU A 359 18.41 16.77 -17.12
N ALA A 360 19.29 16.38 -16.17
CA ALA A 360 20.63 15.92 -16.51
C ALA A 360 20.63 14.63 -17.36
N SER A 361 19.68 13.73 -17.10
CA SER A 361 19.52 12.49 -17.88
C SER A 361 19.02 12.77 -19.29
N MET A 362 17.99 13.61 -19.43
CA MET A 362 17.46 14.04 -20.74
C MET A 362 18.54 14.73 -21.58
N LEU A 363 19.30 15.65 -20.98
CA LEU A 363 20.35 16.38 -21.68
C LEU A 363 21.45 15.45 -22.21
N LYS A 364 21.78 14.38 -21.46
CA LYS A 364 22.74 13.36 -21.90
C LYS A 364 22.25 12.61 -23.14
N GLU A 365 20.95 12.36 -23.24
CA GLU A 365 20.29 11.77 -24.41
C GLU A 365 20.00 12.78 -25.53
N GLY A 366 20.41 14.05 -25.35
CA GLY A 366 20.28 15.10 -26.36
C GLY A 366 18.95 15.87 -26.33
N TRP A 367 18.15 15.74 -25.28
CA TRP A 367 16.82 16.35 -25.16
C TRP A 367 16.76 17.47 -24.11
N ILE A 368 15.97 18.50 -24.39
CA ILE A 368 15.56 19.56 -23.45
C ILE A 368 14.03 19.67 -23.35
N LEU A 369 13.50 20.33 -22.32
CA LEU A 369 12.06 20.36 -22.05
C LEU A 369 11.23 21.03 -23.16
N GLU A 370 11.85 21.95 -23.88
CA GLU A 370 11.25 22.76 -24.94
C GLU A 370 11.22 22.05 -26.30
N ASP A 371 11.89 20.90 -26.44
CA ASP A 371 11.88 20.14 -27.69
C ASP A 371 10.49 19.57 -27.97
N VAL A 372 10.13 19.49 -29.25
CA VAL A 372 8.88 18.90 -29.75
C VAL A 372 9.24 17.62 -30.50
N PRO A 373 9.10 16.43 -29.89
CA PRO A 373 9.47 15.17 -30.53
C PRO A 373 8.50 14.81 -31.66
N GLU A 374 9.00 14.13 -32.69
CA GLU A 374 8.17 13.74 -33.83
C GLU A 374 7.05 12.76 -33.40
N ALA A 375 5.97 12.71 -34.18
CA ALA A 375 4.86 11.82 -33.87
C ALA A 375 5.29 10.34 -33.88
N GLY A 376 5.20 9.68 -32.73
CA GLY A 376 5.62 8.28 -32.52
C GLY A 376 7.05 8.12 -32.01
N GLU A 377 7.84 9.20 -31.91
CA GLU A 377 9.20 9.16 -31.37
C GLU A 377 9.20 8.87 -29.87
N GLN A 378 10.01 7.92 -29.43
CA GLN A 378 10.14 7.57 -28.01
C GLN A 378 11.25 8.41 -27.38
N VAL A 379 10.90 9.26 -26.41
CA VAL A 379 11.85 10.06 -25.65
C VAL A 379 12.03 9.46 -24.26
N PHE A 380 13.23 8.96 -23.97
CA PHE A 380 13.59 8.41 -22.68
C PHE A 380 14.02 9.53 -21.72
N LEU A 381 13.25 9.73 -20.65
CA LEU A 381 13.43 10.83 -19.70
C LEU A 381 14.42 10.52 -18.59
N CYS A 382 14.63 9.24 -18.26
CA CYS A 382 15.61 8.83 -17.25
C CYS A 382 16.34 7.54 -17.63
N GLY A 383 17.62 7.44 -17.28
CA GLY A 383 18.40 6.21 -17.47
C GLY A 383 18.04 5.07 -16.50
N GLY A 384 17.43 5.38 -15.35
CA GLY A 384 17.02 4.38 -14.36
C GLY A 384 15.67 3.73 -14.68
N MET A 385 15.53 2.41 -14.47
CA MET A 385 14.30 1.65 -14.73
C MET A 385 13.40 1.52 -13.49
N ASN A 386 13.36 2.56 -12.66
CA ASN A 386 12.60 2.56 -11.42
C ASN A 386 11.18 3.07 -11.63
N LEU A 387 10.18 2.32 -11.15
CA LEU A 387 8.79 2.78 -11.19
C LEU A 387 8.58 4.06 -10.37
N SER A 388 9.39 4.29 -9.33
CA SER A 388 9.31 5.48 -8.48
C SER A 388 9.72 6.78 -9.21
N THR A 389 10.40 6.68 -10.35
CA THR A 389 10.79 7.83 -11.19
C THR A 389 9.91 7.95 -12.45
N GLY A 390 8.77 7.26 -12.47
CA GLY A 390 7.82 7.28 -13.59
C GLY A 390 8.02 6.18 -14.64
N GLY A 391 8.96 5.24 -14.40
CA GLY A 391 9.14 4.05 -15.23
C GLY A 391 7.90 3.15 -15.24
N THR A 392 7.81 2.32 -16.27
CA THR A 392 6.66 1.43 -16.52
C THR A 392 7.09 -0.04 -16.55
N ALA A 393 6.13 -0.96 -16.60
CA ALA A 393 6.41 -2.39 -16.52
C ALA A 393 5.49 -3.19 -17.43
N LYS A 394 6.08 -4.09 -18.22
CA LYS A 394 5.38 -5.01 -19.10
C LYS A 394 5.38 -6.41 -18.50
N ASP A 395 4.21 -7.03 -18.37
CA ASP A 395 4.11 -8.43 -17.95
C ASP A 395 4.68 -9.36 -19.03
N VAL A 396 5.58 -10.25 -18.61
CA VAL A 396 6.25 -11.25 -19.46
C VAL A 396 6.23 -12.64 -18.82
N THR A 397 5.36 -12.85 -17.83
CA THR A 397 5.31 -14.07 -17.01
C THR A 397 5.23 -15.35 -17.84
N ASP A 398 4.37 -15.38 -18.87
CA ASP A 398 4.16 -16.58 -19.68
C ASP A 398 5.28 -16.80 -20.71
N ALA A 399 6.10 -15.78 -20.97
CA ALA A 399 7.23 -15.86 -21.88
C ALA A 399 8.49 -16.43 -21.20
N VAL A 400 8.53 -16.54 -19.87
CA VAL A 400 9.76 -16.93 -19.15
C VAL A 400 10.15 -18.38 -19.44
N HIS A 401 11.37 -18.58 -19.92
CA HIS A 401 11.91 -19.90 -20.18
C HIS A 401 11.99 -20.76 -18.90
N PRO A 402 11.64 -22.06 -18.93
CA PRO A 402 11.65 -22.92 -17.75
C PRO A 402 12.99 -22.99 -16.99
N THR A 403 14.12 -22.88 -17.68
CA THR A 403 15.45 -22.88 -17.03
C THR A 403 15.70 -21.61 -16.21
N ILE A 404 15.22 -20.45 -16.68
CA ILE A 404 15.30 -19.18 -15.94
C ILE A 404 14.37 -19.24 -14.74
N LYS A 405 13.15 -19.76 -14.92
CA LYS A 405 12.22 -20.00 -13.81
C LYS A 405 12.87 -20.83 -12.70
N ASN A 406 13.44 -21.99 -13.05
CA ASN A 406 14.11 -22.87 -12.10
C ASN A 406 15.31 -22.20 -11.42
N LEU A 407 16.05 -21.35 -12.15
CA LEU A 407 17.19 -20.59 -11.62
C LEU A 407 16.73 -19.60 -10.55
N CYS A 408 15.70 -18.79 -10.82
CA CYS A 408 15.17 -17.81 -9.88
C CYS A 408 14.56 -18.49 -8.64
N GLU A 409 13.81 -19.58 -8.82
CA GLU A 409 13.28 -20.37 -7.71
C GLU A 409 14.39 -20.98 -6.84
N ARG A 410 15.48 -21.42 -7.47
CA ARG A 410 16.67 -21.92 -6.75
C ARG A 410 17.39 -20.80 -6.00
N ALA A 411 17.51 -19.62 -6.60
CA ALA A 411 18.11 -18.45 -5.96
C ALA A 411 17.36 -18.04 -4.68
N ALA A 412 16.02 -17.99 -4.75
CA ALA A 412 15.16 -17.74 -3.59
C ALA A 412 15.42 -18.75 -2.45
N ARG A 413 15.50 -20.05 -2.78
CA ARG A 413 15.81 -21.11 -1.79
C ARG A 413 17.21 -20.98 -1.20
N VAL A 414 18.20 -20.59 -1.99
CA VAL A 414 19.60 -20.42 -1.54
C VAL A 414 19.72 -19.28 -0.52
N ILE A 415 19.03 -18.16 -0.76
CA ILE A 415 18.97 -17.02 0.18
C ILE A 415 18.00 -17.29 1.35
N ASN A 416 17.09 -18.26 1.19
CA ASN A 416 16.08 -18.66 2.17
C ASN A 416 15.01 -17.58 2.39
N LEU A 417 14.45 -17.06 1.30
CA LEU A 417 13.31 -16.14 1.29
C LEU A 417 12.04 -16.86 0.84
N ASP A 418 10.93 -16.63 1.55
CA ASP A 418 9.62 -17.17 1.17
C ASP A 418 8.97 -16.36 0.03
N ILE A 419 9.16 -15.04 0.05
CA ILE A 419 8.78 -14.09 -0.98
C ILE A 419 10.04 -13.28 -1.35
N CYS A 420 10.36 -13.22 -2.64
CA CYS A 420 11.44 -12.34 -3.10
C CYS A 420 11.24 -11.85 -4.52
N GLY A 421 11.76 -10.65 -4.79
CA GLY A 421 11.93 -10.12 -6.15
C GLY A 421 13.34 -10.38 -6.64
N VAL A 422 13.50 -11.13 -7.73
CA VAL A 422 14.77 -11.41 -8.38
C VAL A 422 14.93 -10.45 -9.57
N ASP A 423 15.96 -9.61 -9.53
CA ASP A 423 16.33 -8.75 -10.64
C ASP A 423 17.32 -9.49 -11.54
N LEU A 424 16.93 -9.65 -12.81
CA LEU A 424 17.66 -10.40 -13.81
C LEU A 424 17.90 -9.51 -15.03
N VAL A 425 19.11 -9.56 -15.59
CA VAL A 425 19.44 -8.90 -16.86
C VAL A 425 19.81 -9.95 -17.89
N LEU A 426 19.18 -9.88 -19.07
CA LEU A 426 19.48 -10.69 -20.26
C LEU A 426 18.78 -10.13 -21.51
N GLU A 427 19.24 -10.49 -22.70
CA GLU A 427 18.67 -10.02 -23.97
C GLU A 427 17.22 -10.50 -24.19
N ASP A 428 16.92 -11.77 -23.91
CA ASP A 428 15.61 -12.38 -24.13
C ASP A 428 15.27 -13.40 -23.03
N ILE A 429 14.18 -13.17 -22.29
CA ILE A 429 13.71 -14.04 -21.21
C ILE A 429 13.07 -15.35 -21.68
N SER A 430 12.77 -15.48 -22.98
CA SER A 430 12.13 -16.65 -23.56
C SER A 430 13.10 -17.76 -23.97
N VAL A 431 14.39 -17.50 -23.90
CA VAL A 431 15.46 -18.48 -24.19
C VAL A 431 16.20 -18.89 -22.92
N PRO A 432 16.89 -20.05 -22.90
CA PRO A 432 17.75 -20.41 -21.78
C PRO A 432 18.82 -19.35 -21.52
N LEU A 433 19.13 -19.10 -20.24
CA LEU A 433 20.18 -18.14 -19.86
C LEU A 433 21.51 -18.49 -20.55
N PRO A 434 22.07 -17.60 -21.38
CA PRO A 434 23.40 -17.79 -21.95
C PRO A 434 24.44 -17.78 -20.83
N LYS A 435 25.49 -18.60 -20.92
CA LYS A 435 26.49 -18.74 -19.85
C LYS A 435 27.22 -17.44 -19.48
N GLU A 436 27.27 -16.46 -20.39
CA GLU A 436 28.13 -15.26 -20.30
C GLU A 436 27.40 -13.96 -20.67
N LYS A 437 26.06 -13.97 -20.80
CA LYS A 437 25.30 -12.78 -21.27
C LYS A 437 24.04 -12.51 -20.45
N GLY A 438 24.18 -12.62 -19.13
CA GLY A 438 23.10 -12.32 -18.22
C GLY A 438 23.14 -13.12 -16.93
N GLY A 439 22.42 -12.61 -15.95
CA GLY A 439 22.40 -13.20 -14.62
C GLY A 439 21.63 -12.36 -13.63
N ILE A 440 21.63 -12.83 -12.39
CA ILE A 440 20.93 -12.18 -11.28
C ILE A 440 21.77 -11.00 -10.81
N ILE A 441 21.19 -9.81 -10.86
CA ILE A 441 21.82 -8.57 -10.41
C ILE A 441 21.55 -8.33 -8.92
N GLU A 442 20.34 -8.65 -8.45
CA GLU A 442 19.91 -8.39 -7.08
C GLU A 442 18.76 -9.32 -6.68
N ILE A 443 18.67 -9.63 -5.39
CA ILE A 443 17.52 -10.31 -4.78
C ILE A 443 16.98 -9.43 -3.67
N ASN A 444 15.69 -9.10 -3.75
CA ASN A 444 15.02 -8.20 -2.82
C ASN A 444 14.06 -8.98 -1.92
N ALA A 445 14.26 -8.87 -0.60
CA ALA A 445 13.39 -9.52 0.40
C ALA A 445 12.00 -8.87 0.53
N VAL A 446 11.86 -7.60 0.16
CA VAL A 446 10.57 -6.88 0.20
C VAL A 446 10.24 -6.34 -1.20
N PRO A 447 9.80 -7.21 -2.13
CA PRO A 447 9.52 -6.78 -3.49
C PRO A 447 8.29 -5.88 -3.56
N GLY A 448 8.32 -4.90 -4.48
CA GLY A 448 7.13 -4.16 -4.86
C GLY A 448 6.21 -5.02 -5.71
N LEU A 449 4.95 -5.21 -5.29
CA LEU A 449 4.00 -6.07 -6.01
C LEU A 449 3.29 -5.34 -7.16
N ARG A 450 3.24 -4.00 -7.09
CA ARG A 450 2.48 -3.12 -7.99
C ARG A 450 2.74 -3.38 -9.48
N MET A 451 3.99 -3.65 -9.85
CA MET A 451 4.36 -3.89 -11.25
C MET A 451 3.81 -5.19 -11.83
N HIS A 452 3.47 -6.15 -10.97
CA HIS A 452 2.83 -7.41 -11.37
C HIS A 452 1.31 -7.31 -11.31
N THR A 453 0.76 -6.59 -10.32
CA THR A 453 -0.69 -6.39 -10.18
C THR A 453 -1.25 -5.42 -11.23
N PHE A 454 -0.48 -4.39 -11.61
CA PHE A 454 -0.90 -3.35 -12.55
C PHE A 454 0.21 -3.04 -13.55
N PRO A 455 0.55 -3.98 -14.46
CA PRO A 455 1.49 -3.69 -15.53
C PRO A 455 0.90 -2.66 -16.51
N SER A 456 1.75 -1.83 -17.11
CA SER A 456 1.33 -0.89 -18.16
C SER A 456 1.01 -1.60 -19.47
N GLU A 457 1.61 -2.77 -19.71
CA GLU A 457 1.34 -3.62 -20.87
C GLU A 457 1.33 -5.10 -20.42
N GLY A 458 0.46 -5.92 -21.02
CA GLY A 458 0.35 -7.34 -20.70
C GLY A 458 -0.75 -7.65 -19.69
N THR A 459 -0.68 -8.81 -19.04
CA THR A 459 -1.76 -9.31 -18.19
C THR A 459 -1.47 -9.10 -16.70
N PRO A 460 -2.36 -8.42 -15.94
CA PRO A 460 -2.31 -8.35 -14.48
C PRO A 460 -2.20 -9.73 -13.83
N ARG A 461 -1.32 -9.88 -12.84
CA ARG A 461 -1.13 -11.12 -12.08
C ARG A 461 -1.67 -10.94 -10.66
N ASP A 462 -2.52 -11.86 -10.21
CA ASP A 462 -3.04 -11.89 -8.83
C ASP A 462 -1.99 -12.45 -7.86
N VAL A 463 -0.93 -11.67 -7.66
CA VAL A 463 0.19 -12.03 -6.78
C VAL A 463 -0.22 -12.03 -5.30
N GLY A 464 -1.24 -11.25 -4.94
CA GLY A 464 -1.85 -11.28 -3.60
C GLY A 464 -2.45 -12.66 -3.31
N ALA A 465 -3.22 -13.23 -4.24
CA ALA A 465 -3.77 -14.57 -4.09
C ALA A 465 -2.67 -15.65 -3.96
N ALA A 466 -1.56 -15.51 -4.70
CA ALA A 466 -0.43 -16.43 -4.58
C ALA A 466 0.22 -16.39 -3.19
N ILE A 467 0.37 -15.20 -2.59
CA ILE A 467 0.89 -15.02 -1.22
C ILE A 467 -0.08 -15.61 -0.20
N ILE A 468 -1.38 -15.37 -0.35
CA ILE A 468 -2.39 -15.94 0.54
C ILE A 468 -2.42 -17.47 0.44
N GLU A 469 -2.26 -18.05 -0.75
CA GLU A 469 -2.16 -19.51 -0.90
C GLU A 469 -0.89 -20.09 -0.26
N MET A 470 0.23 -19.35 -0.30
CA MET A 470 1.45 -19.75 0.42
C MET A 470 1.23 -19.78 1.94
N LEU A 471 0.57 -18.78 2.49
CA LEU A 471 0.29 -18.68 3.93
C LEU A 471 -0.78 -19.68 4.38
N TYR A 472 -1.82 -19.89 3.57
CA TYR A 472 -2.96 -20.77 3.86
C TYR A 472 -3.16 -21.85 2.79
N PRO A 473 -2.21 -22.78 2.64
CA PRO A 473 -2.24 -23.79 1.57
C PRO A 473 -3.36 -24.80 1.79
N ASN A 474 -3.93 -25.30 0.70
CA ASN A 474 -4.98 -26.35 0.72
C ASN A 474 -6.20 -25.99 1.60
N SER A 475 -6.57 -24.70 1.63
CA SER A 475 -7.66 -24.20 2.48
C SER A 475 -7.46 -24.49 3.97
N LYS A 476 -6.20 -24.47 4.45
CA LYS A 476 -5.91 -24.44 5.88
C LYS A 476 -6.76 -23.34 6.57
N PRO A 477 -7.31 -23.62 7.75
CA PRO A 477 -8.18 -22.68 8.43
C PRO A 477 -7.39 -21.43 8.82
N ALA A 478 -7.88 -20.24 8.46
CA ALA A 478 -7.33 -18.99 8.95
C ALA A 478 -7.92 -18.55 10.29
N ARG A 479 -9.02 -19.19 10.71
CA ARG A 479 -9.70 -18.92 11.98
C ARG A 479 -9.46 -20.06 12.94
N ILE A 480 -9.45 -19.73 14.23
CA ILE A 480 -9.70 -20.70 15.29
C ILE A 480 -11.22 -20.81 15.55
N PRO A 481 -11.71 -21.88 16.19
CA PRO A 481 -13.08 -21.91 16.69
C PRO A 481 -13.33 -20.74 17.67
N ILE A 482 -14.46 -20.06 17.51
CA ILE A 482 -14.88 -18.94 18.35
C ILE A 482 -16.26 -19.25 18.91
N ILE A 483 -16.38 -19.21 20.23
CA ILE A 483 -17.65 -19.35 20.95
C ILE A 483 -17.92 -18.02 21.63
N SER A 484 -18.91 -17.27 21.13
CA SER A 484 -19.35 -16.01 21.75
C SER A 484 -20.62 -16.23 22.56
N ILE A 485 -20.60 -15.83 23.83
CA ILE A 485 -21.71 -15.98 24.78
C ILE A 485 -22.27 -14.60 25.09
N THR A 486 -23.54 -14.39 24.73
CA THR A 486 -24.29 -13.17 25.06
C THR A 486 -25.60 -13.50 25.78
N GLY A 487 -26.20 -12.50 26.44
CA GLY A 487 -27.42 -12.68 27.23
C GLY A 487 -27.46 -11.82 28.49
N THR A 488 -28.56 -11.92 29.24
CA THR A 488 -28.79 -11.10 30.44
C THR A 488 -28.09 -11.68 31.66
N ASN A 489 -28.32 -12.96 31.97
CA ASN A 489 -27.84 -13.63 33.18
C ASN A 489 -27.01 -14.88 32.86
N GLY A 490 -26.09 -15.25 33.75
CA GLY A 490 -25.35 -16.52 33.68
C GLY A 490 -24.21 -16.61 32.65
N LYS A 491 -23.99 -15.57 31.83
CA LYS A 491 -22.94 -15.51 30.80
C LYS A 491 -21.57 -15.96 31.31
N THR A 492 -21.05 -15.29 32.34
CA THR A 492 -19.73 -15.61 32.93
C THR A 492 -19.61 -17.06 33.37
N THR A 493 -20.67 -17.63 33.96
CA THR A 493 -20.70 -19.03 34.39
C THR A 493 -20.62 -19.98 33.19
N VAL A 494 -21.41 -19.72 32.15
CA VAL A 494 -21.41 -20.52 30.91
C VAL A 494 -20.05 -20.41 30.20
N THR A 495 -19.51 -19.20 30.08
CA THR A 495 -18.18 -18.94 29.50
C THR A 495 -17.08 -19.74 30.22
N ARG A 496 -17.07 -19.71 31.56
CA ARG A 496 -16.10 -20.47 32.36
C ARG A 496 -16.28 -21.99 32.24
N MET A 497 -17.52 -22.45 32.19
CA MET A 497 -17.83 -23.88 32.03
C MET A 497 -17.32 -24.40 30.68
N ILE A 498 -17.63 -23.70 29.58
CA ILE A 498 -17.17 -24.07 28.23
C ILE A 498 -15.64 -24.04 28.17
N SER A 499 -15.02 -22.99 28.71
CA SER A 499 -13.56 -22.88 28.78
C SER A 499 -12.91 -24.06 29.53
N HIS A 500 -13.48 -24.44 30.68
CA HIS A 500 -12.99 -25.58 31.46
C HIS A 500 -13.12 -26.92 30.71
N ILE A 501 -14.24 -27.15 30.02
CA ILE A 501 -14.45 -28.36 29.21
C ILE A 501 -13.42 -28.44 28.09
N LEU A 502 -13.21 -27.35 27.34
CA LEU A 502 -12.27 -27.31 26.22
C LEU A 502 -10.81 -27.44 26.68
N ALA A 503 -10.46 -26.85 27.82
CA ALA A 503 -9.14 -27.02 28.42
C ALA A 503 -8.87 -28.50 28.81
N GLY A 504 -9.92 -29.23 29.20
CA GLY A 504 -9.86 -30.67 29.48
C GLY A 504 -9.48 -31.54 28.27
N GLU A 505 -9.67 -31.02 27.06
CA GLU A 505 -9.28 -31.66 25.78
C GLU A 505 -7.85 -31.25 25.34
N ASN A 506 -7.03 -30.70 26.26
CA ASN A 506 -5.68 -30.17 25.99
C ASN A 506 -5.62 -29.06 24.92
N LEU A 507 -6.70 -28.30 24.75
CA LEU A 507 -6.71 -27.11 23.90
C LEU A 507 -6.25 -25.89 24.71
N ASN A 508 -5.45 -25.02 24.08
CA ASN A 508 -5.12 -23.72 24.67
C ASN A 508 -6.31 -22.77 24.52
N VAL A 509 -6.98 -22.46 25.63
CA VAL A 509 -8.21 -21.67 25.63
C VAL A 509 -7.93 -20.23 26.02
N GLY A 510 -8.24 -19.31 25.11
CA GLY A 510 -8.33 -17.89 25.41
C GLY A 510 -9.76 -17.51 25.80
N MET A 511 -9.94 -16.85 26.94
CA MET A 511 -11.27 -16.55 27.49
C MET A 511 -11.41 -15.10 27.92
N THR A 512 -12.53 -14.47 27.60
CA THR A 512 -12.90 -13.14 28.12
C THR A 512 -14.14 -13.23 29.01
N THR A 513 -14.18 -12.47 30.10
CA THR A 513 -15.32 -12.41 31.03
C THR A 513 -15.55 -11.00 31.56
N SER A 514 -16.65 -10.78 32.30
CA SER A 514 -16.84 -9.54 33.07
C SER A 514 -15.79 -9.29 34.18
N THR A 515 -14.88 -10.25 34.42
CA THR A 515 -13.85 -10.13 35.47
C THR A 515 -12.43 -10.03 34.93
N GLY A 516 -12.20 -10.40 33.67
CA GLY A 516 -10.87 -10.35 33.07
C GLY A 516 -10.70 -11.20 31.82
N ILE A 517 -9.51 -11.07 31.24
CA ILE A 517 -8.96 -11.91 30.17
C ILE A 517 -8.14 -13.03 30.83
N TYR A 518 -8.33 -14.25 30.33
CA TYR A 518 -7.68 -15.44 30.84
C TYR A 518 -7.08 -16.27 29.69
N PHE A 519 -5.96 -16.93 29.96
CA PHE A 519 -5.37 -17.93 29.07
C PHE A 519 -5.07 -19.18 29.89
N ASN A 520 -5.59 -20.33 29.46
CA ASN A 520 -5.43 -21.61 30.17
C ASN A 520 -5.75 -21.55 31.68
N GLY A 521 -6.75 -20.75 32.04
CA GLY A 521 -7.19 -20.56 33.43
C GLY A 521 -6.41 -19.52 34.23
N GLU A 522 -5.27 -19.04 33.73
CA GLU A 522 -4.52 -17.95 34.35
C GLU A 522 -5.09 -16.59 33.93
N GLN A 523 -5.25 -15.66 34.87
CA GLN A 523 -5.75 -14.32 34.60
C GLN A 523 -4.62 -13.42 34.09
N ILE A 524 -4.71 -12.99 32.83
CA ILE A 524 -3.72 -12.09 32.21
C ILE A 524 -4.07 -10.63 32.52
N ALA A 525 -5.35 -10.28 32.50
CA ALA A 525 -5.81 -8.92 32.76
C ALA A 525 -7.10 -8.92 33.58
N LYS A 526 -7.24 -7.95 34.48
CA LYS A 526 -8.42 -7.76 35.32
C LYS A 526 -9.27 -6.60 34.81
N GLY A 527 -10.59 -6.78 34.80
CA GLY A 527 -11.55 -5.74 34.43
C GLY A 527 -12.79 -6.32 33.74
N ASP A 528 -13.73 -5.46 33.36
CA ASP A 528 -14.80 -5.87 32.45
C ASP A 528 -14.26 -5.97 31.03
N THR A 529 -14.11 -7.20 30.54
CA THR A 529 -13.45 -7.52 29.27
C THR A 529 -14.42 -8.09 28.25
N THR A 530 -15.70 -7.72 28.35
CA THR A 530 -16.79 -8.23 27.51
C THR A 530 -16.99 -7.48 26.19
N GLY A 531 -15.93 -6.79 25.72
CA GLY A 531 -15.94 -5.94 24.53
C GLY A 531 -14.93 -6.36 23.45
N PRO A 532 -14.95 -5.68 22.30
CA PRO A 532 -14.19 -6.08 21.10
C PRO A 532 -12.68 -5.96 21.25
N ILE A 533 -12.18 -5.07 22.13
CA ILE A 533 -10.75 -4.91 22.39
C ILE A 533 -10.19 -6.19 23.02
N SER A 534 -10.84 -6.69 24.07
CA SER A 534 -10.43 -7.91 24.77
C SER A 534 -10.59 -9.16 23.91
N ALA A 535 -11.64 -9.21 23.08
CA ALA A 535 -11.79 -10.25 22.07
C ALA A 535 -10.60 -10.27 21.09
N ARG A 536 -10.20 -9.09 20.57
CA ARG A 536 -9.02 -8.97 19.71
C ARG A 536 -7.73 -9.40 20.39
N THR A 537 -7.54 -9.10 21.68
CA THR A 537 -6.39 -9.59 22.45
C THR A 537 -6.27 -11.11 22.42
N ILE A 538 -7.38 -11.84 22.65
CA ILE A 538 -7.39 -13.30 22.58
C ILE A 538 -7.21 -13.80 21.14
N LEU A 539 -7.86 -13.18 20.16
CA LEU A 539 -7.80 -13.60 18.76
C LEU A 539 -6.44 -13.31 18.10
N GLY A 540 -5.67 -12.36 18.63
CA GLY A 540 -4.31 -12.02 18.19
C GLY A 540 -3.20 -12.83 18.86
N ASP A 541 -3.52 -13.76 19.76
CA ASP A 541 -2.53 -14.59 20.44
C ASP A 541 -2.31 -15.91 19.69
N LYS A 542 -1.10 -16.08 19.13
CA LYS A 542 -0.71 -17.28 18.36
C LYS A 542 -0.72 -18.57 19.21
N ALA A 543 -0.74 -18.48 20.54
CA ALA A 543 -0.85 -19.64 21.42
C ALA A 543 -2.29 -20.16 21.57
N VAL A 544 -3.31 -19.39 21.17
CA VAL A 544 -4.72 -19.77 21.37
C VAL A 544 -5.20 -20.74 20.30
N ASP A 545 -5.74 -21.88 20.74
CA ASP A 545 -6.39 -22.89 19.90
C ASP A 545 -7.87 -22.62 19.69
N VAL A 546 -8.55 -22.08 20.71
CA VAL A 546 -9.99 -21.80 20.74
C VAL A 546 -10.29 -20.59 21.61
N ALA A 547 -11.20 -19.73 21.16
CA ALA A 547 -11.62 -18.53 21.88
C ALA A 547 -13.02 -18.69 22.47
N VAL A 548 -13.18 -18.42 23.77
CA VAL A 548 -14.47 -18.42 24.48
C VAL A 548 -14.74 -17.02 25.04
N LEU A 549 -15.60 -16.28 24.35
CA LEU A 549 -15.75 -14.84 24.53
C LEU A 549 -17.07 -14.50 25.19
N GLU A 550 -17.06 -14.01 26.42
CA GLU A 550 -18.22 -13.34 26.98
C GLU A 550 -18.42 -11.99 26.26
N THR A 551 -19.59 -11.79 25.66
CA THR A 551 -19.87 -10.62 24.82
C THR A 551 -21.11 -9.89 25.33
N ALA A 552 -20.92 -8.74 25.97
CA ALA A 552 -22.00 -7.92 26.49
C ALA A 552 -22.66 -7.09 25.39
N ARG A 553 -23.91 -6.63 25.62
CA ARG A 553 -24.61 -5.74 24.68
C ARG A 553 -23.77 -4.53 24.27
N GLY A 554 -23.10 -3.88 25.22
CA GLY A 554 -22.22 -2.75 24.94
C GLY A 554 -20.98 -3.12 24.11
N GLY A 555 -20.54 -4.38 24.15
CA GLY A 555 -19.48 -4.92 23.31
C GLY A 555 -19.93 -5.26 21.89
N ILE A 556 -21.21 -5.57 21.66
CA ILE A 556 -21.77 -5.82 20.32
C ILE A 556 -21.94 -4.51 19.54
N VAL A 557 -22.25 -3.42 20.24
CA VAL A 557 -22.55 -2.10 19.64
C VAL A 557 -21.27 -1.28 19.36
N ARG A 558 -20.10 -1.79 19.74
CA ARG A 558 -18.78 -1.18 19.53
C ARG A 558 -17.97 -2.04 18.57
#